data_AF-A0A0E3L193-F1
#
_entry.id   AF-A0A0E3L193-F1
#
_cell.length_a   1.000
_cell.length_b   1.000
_cell.length_c   1.000
_cell.angle_alpha   90.00
_cell.angle_beta   90.00
_cell.angle_gamma   90.00
#
_symmetry.space_group_name_H-M   'P 1'
#
loop_
_entity.id
_entity.type
_entity.pdbx_description
1 polymer ?
#
loop_
_entity_poly.entity_id
_entity_poly.type
_entity_poly.pdbx_seq_one_letter_code
_entity_poly.pdbx_strand_id
1 'polypeptide(L)'
;MKSELMDMVFLSEKRKNLLLFLKSGPKNIDEIKETLQVSSTSILPQIKKLKEQKLVLQEDKTYELAPIGKVLVEKMEPIVSTLELFEENFEYWAERDLCGIPPELRKRLWELGKCKLIRPDLERMFEFDPEFMDNLNRADHIFESIAYFHPALITLCRDIANKGVEISLLVAEPVLQRCIDDYREDLLHFLSRENVTLFLYSGELRIASLTVTDDSMNLSLFSRKRHFDGESLVSYDSSSLKWGMELFKHLLKNAEQITEIPEGTPDKVPAENSGFDS
;
A
#
# COMPACT_ATOMS: atom_id res chain seq x y z
N MET A 1 21.03 22.48 -19.07
CA MET A 1 20.36 23.78 -18.89
C MET A 1 19.67 23.74 -17.54
N LYS A 2 20.07 24.56 -16.58
CA LYS A 2 19.47 24.61 -15.24
C LYS A 2 18.08 25.23 -15.36
N SER A 3 17.03 24.57 -14.89
CA SER A 3 15.70 25.18 -14.86
C SER A 3 15.64 26.14 -13.67
N GLU A 4 15.69 27.46 -13.93
CA GLU A 4 15.64 28.49 -12.89
C GLU A 4 14.41 28.34 -12.00
N LEU A 5 13.27 27.92 -12.57
CA LEU A 5 12.03 27.68 -11.83
C LEU A 5 12.11 26.44 -10.94
N MET A 6 12.75 25.37 -11.41
CA MET A 6 12.95 24.15 -10.62
C MET A 6 13.85 24.40 -9.41
N ASP A 7 14.99 25.09 -9.63
CA ASP A 7 15.90 25.51 -8.56
C ASP A 7 15.18 26.44 -7.57
N MET A 8 14.29 27.29 -8.08
CA MET A 8 13.53 28.22 -7.26
C MET A 8 12.51 27.50 -6.36
N VAL A 9 11.91 26.41 -6.81
CA VAL A 9 10.86 25.72 -6.06
C VAL A 9 11.46 24.65 -5.14
N PHE A 10 12.36 23.81 -5.65
CA PHE A 10 12.80 22.59 -4.98
C PHE A 10 14.07 22.75 -4.14
N LEU A 11 14.97 23.69 -4.42
CA LEU A 11 16.20 23.87 -3.61
C LEU A 11 15.98 24.63 -2.29
N SER A 12 14.75 24.98 -1.95
CA SER A 12 14.43 25.69 -0.72
C SER A 12 13.18 25.14 -0.09
N GLU A 13 13.38 24.46 1.04
CA GLU A 13 12.31 23.88 1.84
C GLU A 13 11.25 24.93 2.23
N LYS A 14 11.67 26.14 2.62
CA LYS A 14 10.75 27.25 2.95
C LYS A 14 9.86 27.65 1.78
N ARG A 15 10.38 27.68 0.55
CA ARG A 15 9.59 28.02 -0.64
C ARG A 15 8.65 26.87 -1.01
N LYS A 16 9.14 25.63 -0.97
CA LYS A 16 8.35 24.41 -1.17
C LYS A 16 7.14 24.39 -0.20
N ASN A 17 7.40 24.49 1.09
CA ASN A 17 6.38 24.38 2.13
C ASN A 17 5.38 25.54 2.07
N LEU A 18 5.84 26.76 1.78
CA LEU A 18 4.95 27.90 1.57
C LEU A 18 4.02 27.71 0.36
N LEU A 19 4.56 27.29 -0.78
CA LEU A 19 3.76 27.04 -1.98
C LEU A 19 2.71 25.94 -1.75
N LEU A 20 3.08 24.85 -1.07
CA LEU A 20 2.15 23.79 -0.66
C LEU A 20 1.08 24.32 0.31
N PHE A 21 1.46 25.14 1.30
CA PHE A 21 0.51 25.68 2.27
C PHE A 21 -0.55 26.60 1.62
N LEU A 22 -0.11 27.43 0.67
CA LEU A 22 -0.99 28.33 -0.10
C LEU A 22 -1.94 27.57 -1.07
N LYS A 23 -1.75 26.26 -1.28
CA LYS A 23 -2.72 25.42 -2.02
C LYS A 23 -4.10 25.45 -1.38
N SER A 24 -4.16 25.53 -0.05
CA SER A 24 -5.41 25.57 0.73
C SER A 24 -6.15 26.92 0.68
N GLY A 25 -5.59 27.92 -0.02
CA GLY A 25 -6.17 29.25 -0.19
C GLY A 25 -5.28 30.37 0.34
N PRO A 26 -5.75 31.63 0.30
CA PRO A 26 -5.01 32.80 0.77
C PRO A 26 -4.66 32.72 2.26
N LYS A 27 -3.46 33.19 2.63
CA LYS A 27 -2.95 33.20 4.01
C LYS A 27 -2.31 34.52 4.38
N ASN A 28 -2.51 34.98 5.61
CA ASN A 28 -1.78 36.12 6.15
C ASN A 28 -0.40 35.70 6.69
N ILE A 29 0.44 36.70 7.00
CA ILE A 29 1.82 36.44 7.44
C ILE A 29 1.92 35.67 8.76
N ASP A 30 0.99 35.89 9.69
CA ASP A 30 1.00 35.22 10.99
C ASP A 30 0.58 33.75 10.86
N GLU A 31 -0.44 33.45 10.04
CA GLU A 31 -0.79 32.07 9.68
C GLU A 31 0.38 31.29 9.06
N ILE A 32 1.13 31.94 8.16
CA ILE A 32 2.31 31.35 7.51
C ILE A 32 3.40 31.06 8.53
N LYS A 33 3.69 32.00 9.43
CA LYS A 33 4.74 31.84 10.45
C LYS A 33 4.40 30.74 11.44
N GLU A 34 3.14 30.70 11.89
CA GLU A 34 2.65 29.72 12.85
C GLU A 34 2.67 28.31 12.24
N THR A 35 2.06 28.13 11.07
CA THR A 35 1.94 26.81 10.44
C THR A 35 3.29 26.25 10.01
N LEU A 36 4.15 27.08 9.42
CA LEU A 36 5.47 26.64 8.93
C LEU A 36 6.56 26.71 10.00
N GLN A 37 6.25 27.18 11.21
CA GLN A 37 7.18 27.39 12.32
C GLN A 37 8.42 28.21 11.92
N VAL A 38 8.21 29.35 11.25
CA VAL A 38 9.27 30.21 10.72
C VAL A 38 9.16 31.66 11.22
N SER A 39 10.30 32.36 11.28
CA SER A 39 10.33 33.81 11.58
C SER A 39 10.04 34.68 10.35
N SER A 40 9.52 35.90 10.58
CA SER A 40 9.32 36.91 9.53
C SER A 40 10.61 37.21 8.75
N THR A 41 11.74 37.35 9.46
CA THR A 41 13.05 37.63 8.84
C THR A 41 13.50 36.53 7.89
N SER A 42 13.00 35.31 8.07
CA SER A 42 13.38 34.16 7.27
C SER A 42 12.42 33.85 6.12
N ILE A 43 11.12 34.15 6.28
CA ILE A 43 10.09 33.84 5.27
C ILE A 43 9.78 35.01 4.32
N LEU A 44 9.83 36.26 4.80
CA LEU A 44 9.56 37.44 3.95
C LEU A 44 10.48 37.53 2.72
N PRO A 45 11.80 37.23 2.82
CA PRO A 45 12.66 37.18 1.64
C PRO A 45 12.23 36.09 0.64
N GLN A 46 11.68 34.97 1.10
CA GLN A 46 11.21 33.88 0.24
C GLN A 46 9.92 34.25 -0.47
N ILE A 47 8.97 34.86 0.25
CA ILE A 47 7.75 35.42 -0.32
C ILE A 47 8.10 36.44 -1.41
N LYS A 48 9.04 37.36 -1.13
CA LYS A 48 9.50 38.35 -2.11
C LYS A 48 10.01 37.68 -3.40
N LYS A 49 10.88 36.66 -3.28
CA LYS A 49 11.37 35.89 -4.44
C LYS A 49 10.24 35.20 -5.22
N LEU A 50 9.27 34.60 -4.53
CA LEU A 50 8.13 33.94 -5.17
C LEU A 50 7.22 34.92 -5.92
N LYS A 51 7.05 36.13 -5.37
CA LYS A 51 6.32 37.23 -6.04
C LYS A 51 7.06 37.74 -7.27
N GLU A 52 8.38 37.94 -7.19
CA GLU A 52 9.22 38.35 -8.32
C GLU A 52 9.15 37.34 -9.48
N GLN A 53 9.02 36.06 -9.14
CA GLN A 53 8.85 34.95 -10.09
C GLN A 53 7.39 34.69 -10.48
N LYS A 54 6.46 35.57 -10.07
CA LYS A 54 5.02 35.52 -10.40
C LYS A 54 4.32 34.22 -9.96
N LEU A 55 4.84 33.52 -8.95
CA LEU A 55 4.18 32.34 -8.39
C LEU A 55 3.18 32.68 -7.28
N VAL A 56 3.41 33.79 -6.58
CA VAL A 56 2.59 34.25 -5.45
C VAL A 56 2.14 35.68 -5.71
N LEU A 57 0.88 35.95 -5.41
CA LEU A 57 0.29 37.29 -5.39
C LEU A 57 0.17 37.76 -3.94
N GLN A 58 0.11 39.08 -3.76
CA GLN A 58 -0.23 39.67 -2.48
C GLN A 58 -1.40 40.63 -2.70
N GLU A 59 -2.51 40.36 -2.02
CA GLU A 59 -3.67 41.24 -1.95
C GLU A 59 -3.83 41.67 -0.49
N ASP A 60 -3.73 42.99 -0.26
CA ASP A 60 -3.66 43.60 1.07
C ASP A 60 -2.62 42.92 1.99
N LYS A 61 -3.10 42.22 3.01
CA LYS A 61 -2.30 41.53 4.04
C LYS A 61 -2.24 40.02 3.83
N THR A 62 -2.72 39.52 2.69
CA THR A 62 -2.78 38.10 2.38
C THR A 62 -1.94 37.75 1.17
N TYR A 63 -1.43 36.53 1.15
CA TYR A 63 -0.66 35.94 0.07
C TYR A 63 -1.44 34.75 -0.49
N GLU A 64 -1.46 34.61 -1.81
CA GLU A 64 -2.08 33.47 -2.48
C GLU A 64 -1.28 33.02 -3.70
N LEU A 65 -1.58 31.82 -4.20
CA LEU A 65 -0.97 31.33 -5.44
C LEU A 65 -1.50 32.11 -6.64
N ALA A 66 -0.58 32.61 -7.47
CA ALA A 66 -0.91 33.07 -8.82
C ALA A 66 -1.41 31.90 -9.69
N PRO A 67 -2.09 32.14 -10.83
CA PRO A 67 -2.56 31.07 -11.71
C PRO A 67 -1.47 30.06 -12.11
N ILE A 68 -0.26 30.53 -12.44
CA ILE A 68 0.89 29.65 -12.73
C ILE A 68 1.38 28.89 -11.48
N GLY A 69 1.29 29.52 -10.30
CA GLY A 69 1.61 28.88 -9.02
C GLY A 69 0.65 27.74 -8.69
N LYS A 70 -0.65 27.90 -8.96
CA LYS A 70 -1.67 26.84 -8.77
C LYS A 70 -1.34 25.60 -9.59
N VAL A 71 -1.13 25.78 -10.90
CA VAL A 71 -0.76 24.68 -11.81
C VAL A 71 0.53 23.98 -11.37
N LEU A 72 1.53 24.76 -10.94
CA LEU A 72 2.80 24.21 -10.48
C LEU A 72 2.64 23.39 -9.19
N VAL A 73 1.91 23.92 -8.21
CA VAL A 73 1.70 23.26 -6.92
C VAL A 73 0.94 21.95 -7.06
N GLU A 74 -0.05 21.88 -7.96
CA GLU A 74 -0.77 20.65 -8.30
C GLU A 74 0.13 19.54 -8.84
N LYS A 75 1.23 19.89 -9.52
CA LYS A 75 2.23 18.91 -10.00
C LYS A 75 3.31 18.63 -8.98
N MET A 76 3.64 19.62 -8.16
CA MET A 76 4.67 19.52 -7.14
C MET A 76 4.25 18.58 -6.01
N GLU A 77 3.02 18.67 -5.52
CA GLU A 77 2.57 17.88 -4.37
C GLU A 77 2.75 16.36 -4.58
N PRO A 78 2.26 15.73 -5.68
CA PRO A 78 2.54 14.32 -5.96
C PRO A 78 4.03 13.95 -5.97
N ILE A 79 4.88 14.84 -6.49
CA ILE A 79 6.33 14.61 -6.53
C ILE A 79 6.91 14.62 -5.12
N VAL A 80 6.56 15.65 -4.33
CA VAL A 80 7.04 15.80 -2.95
C VAL A 80 6.57 14.62 -2.10
N SER A 81 5.30 14.25 -2.17
CA SER A 81 4.75 13.11 -1.43
C SER A 81 5.36 11.78 -1.85
N THR A 82 5.71 11.61 -3.14
CA THR A 82 6.44 10.40 -3.59
C THR A 82 7.85 10.35 -3.01
N LEU A 83 8.54 11.49 -2.94
CA LEU A 83 9.87 11.55 -2.33
C LEU A 83 9.81 11.24 -0.84
N GLU A 84 8.86 11.83 -0.11
CA GLU A 84 8.65 11.59 1.32
C GLU A 84 8.34 10.12 1.60
N LEU A 85 7.48 9.48 0.80
CA LEU A 85 7.18 8.04 0.89
C LEU A 85 8.45 7.18 0.76
N PHE A 86 9.34 7.52 -0.17
CA PHE A 86 10.57 6.78 -0.38
C PHE A 86 11.61 7.07 0.70
N GLU A 87 11.68 8.29 1.23
CA GLU A 87 12.60 8.66 2.31
C GLU A 87 12.26 7.94 3.63
N GLU A 88 10.98 7.73 3.95
CA GLU A 88 10.53 7.09 5.19
C GLU A 88 11.00 5.62 5.31
N ASN A 89 11.05 4.89 4.19
CA ASN A 89 11.40 3.46 4.14
C ASN A 89 12.37 3.15 2.98
N PHE A 90 13.45 3.94 2.86
CA PHE A 90 14.31 3.94 1.67
C PHE A 90 14.90 2.59 1.32
N GLU A 91 15.48 1.88 2.29
CA GLU A 91 16.09 0.57 2.08
C GLU A 91 15.08 -0.46 1.58
N TYR A 92 13.87 -0.45 2.15
CA TYR A 92 12.77 -1.29 1.68
C TYR A 92 12.49 -1.01 0.20
N TRP A 93 12.16 0.24 -0.14
CA TRP A 93 11.78 0.61 -1.50
C TRP A 93 12.88 0.36 -2.54
N ALA A 94 14.15 0.49 -2.15
CA ALA A 94 15.28 0.22 -3.02
C ALA A 94 15.34 -1.26 -3.48
N GLU A 95 14.90 -2.19 -2.63
CA GLU A 95 15.03 -3.63 -2.85
C GLU A 95 13.76 -4.30 -3.41
N ARG A 96 12.60 -3.64 -3.36
CA ARG A 96 11.33 -4.19 -3.85
C ARG A 96 11.16 -4.15 -5.37
N ASP A 97 10.39 -5.11 -5.88
CA ASP A 97 9.90 -5.12 -7.25
C ASP A 97 8.53 -4.41 -7.34
N LEU A 98 8.52 -3.24 -7.98
CA LEU A 98 7.29 -2.46 -8.23
C LEU A 98 6.59 -2.85 -9.54
N CYS A 99 7.10 -3.83 -10.29
CA CYS A 99 6.54 -4.22 -11.57
C CYS A 99 5.19 -4.96 -11.42
N GLY A 100 4.92 -5.56 -10.26
CA GLY A 100 3.61 -6.12 -9.94
C GLY A 100 2.51 -5.07 -9.79
N ILE A 101 2.89 -3.81 -9.56
CA ILE A 101 1.95 -2.68 -9.49
C ILE A 101 1.69 -2.15 -10.91
N PRO A 102 0.41 -2.04 -11.34
CA PRO A 102 0.05 -1.51 -12.65
C PRO A 102 0.60 -0.09 -12.88
N PRO A 103 1.00 0.28 -14.12
CA PRO A 103 1.60 1.59 -14.39
C PRO A 103 0.77 2.79 -13.91
N GLU A 104 -0.56 2.71 -14.01
CA GLU A 104 -1.44 3.80 -13.58
C GLU A 104 -1.46 4.00 -12.06
N LEU A 105 -1.34 2.92 -11.29
CA LEU A 105 -1.22 2.98 -9.83
C LEU A 105 0.20 3.34 -9.41
N ARG A 106 1.22 2.94 -10.18
CA ARG A 106 2.62 3.29 -9.92
C ARG A 106 2.87 4.80 -10.04
N LYS A 107 2.20 5.49 -10.97
CA LYS A 107 2.24 6.97 -11.08
C LYS A 107 1.60 7.67 -9.87
N ARG A 108 0.83 6.94 -9.07
CA ARG A 108 0.05 7.42 -7.93
C ARG A 108 0.53 6.79 -6.61
N LEU A 109 1.77 6.31 -6.54
CA LEU A 109 2.32 5.72 -5.31
C LEU A 109 2.24 6.65 -4.11
N TRP A 110 2.31 7.97 -4.31
CA TRP A 110 2.11 8.96 -3.25
C TRP A 110 0.75 8.84 -2.53
N GLU A 111 -0.26 8.20 -3.14
CA GLU A 111 -1.56 7.98 -2.50
C GLU A 111 -1.50 6.93 -1.38
N LEU A 112 -0.42 6.13 -1.30
CA LEU A 112 -0.15 5.26 -0.15
C LEU A 112 -0.03 6.07 1.16
N GLY A 113 0.28 7.36 1.06
CA GLY A 113 0.36 8.27 2.20
C GLY A 113 1.50 7.88 3.13
N LYS A 114 1.27 7.98 4.44
CA LYS A 114 2.24 7.51 5.43
C LYS A 114 2.14 5.99 5.58
N CYS A 115 3.28 5.32 5.49
CA CYS A 115 3.34 3.88 5.63
C CYS A 115 4.28 3.50 6.77
N LYS A 116 3.75 2.76 7.75
CA LYS A 116 4.59 2.09 8.75
C LYS A 116 5.08 0.77 8.15
N LEU A 117 6.39 0.55 8.20
CA LEU A 117 7.00 -0.73 7.82
C LEU A 117 6.95 -1.70 9.01
N ILE A 118 6.28 -2.81 8.80
CA ILE A 118 6.23 -3.95 9.72
C ILE A 118 7.31 -4.94 9.30
N ARG A 119 8.15 -5.33 10.27
CA ARG A 119 9.18 -6.35 10.09
C ARG A 119 8.92 -7.49 11.07
N PRO A 120 8.96 -8.75 10.62
CA PRO A 120 8.82 -9.87 11.52
C PRO A 120 10.05 -9.97 12.44
N ASP A 121 9.82 -10.18 13.73
CA ASP A 121 10.88 -10.54 14.66
C ASP A 121 11.39 -11.95 14.32
N LEU A 122 12.69 -12.21 14.55
CA LEU A 122 13.30 -13.51 14.27
C LEU A 122 12.57 -14.67 14.98
N GLU A 123 12.03 -14.40 16.17
CA GLU A 123 11.31 -15.35 17.00
C GLU A 123 9.88 -15.62 16.49
N ARG A 124 9.33 -14.72 15.66
CA ARG A 124 7.94 -14.72 15.21
C ARG A 124 7.81 -14.66 13.68
N MET A 125 8.83 -15.15 12.95
CA MET A 125 8.90 -15.07 11.48
C MET A 125 7.75 -15.76 10.73
N PHE A 126 7.04 -16.68 11.39
CA PHE A 126 5.92 -17.44 10.81
C PHE A 126 4.57 -17.09 11.46
N GLU A 127 4.53 -16.02 12.25
CA GLU A 127 3.32 -15.51 12.85
C GLU A 127 2.85 -14.27 12.10
N PHE A 128 1.53 -14.06 12.11
CA PHE A 128 0.98 -12.78 11.69
C PHE A 128 1.34 -11.70 12.71
N ASP A 129 1.64 -10.51 12.20
CA ASP A 129 1.86 -9.34 13.04
C ASP A 129 0.60 -9.02 13.88
N PRO A 130 0.74 -8.67 15.17
CA PRO A 130 -0.41 -8.35 16.02
C PRO A 130 -1.28 -7.20 15.49
N GLU A 131 -0.68 -6.17 14.89
CA GLU A 131 -1.42 -5.05 14.32
C GLU A 131 -2.23 -5.49 13.10
N PHE A 132 -1.65 -6.36 12.26
CA PHE A 132 -2.37 -7.00 11.17
C PHE A 132 -3.59 -7.79 11.69
N MET A 133 -3.40 -8.62 12.71
CA MET A 133 -4.49 -9.41 13.32
C MET A 133 -5.58 -8.53 13.94
N ASP A 134 -5.20 -7.45 14.61
CA ASP A 134 -6.13 -6.49 15.18
C ASP A 134 -6.97 -5.80 14.10
N ASN A 135 -6.36 -5.46 12.96
CA ASN A 135 -7.07 -4.86 11.82
C ASN A 135 -8.10 -5.84 11.23
N LEU A 136 -7.71 -7.10 11.01
CA LEU A 136 -8.63 -8.13 10.51
C LEU A 136 -9.82 -8.38 11.46
N ASN A 137 -9.59 -8.35 12.77
CA ASN A 137 -10.64 -8.62 13.76
C ASN A 137 -11.68 -7.50 13.89
N ARG A 138 -11.36 -6.28 13.44
CA ARG A 138 -12.29 -5.13 13.46
C ARG A 138 -12.99 -4.88 12.12
N ALA A 139 -12.55 -5.56 11.06
CA ALA A 139 -13.06 -5.37 9.72
C ALA A 139 -14.47 -5.93 9.54
N ASP A 140 -15.29 -5.22 8.79
CA ASP A 140 -16.55 -5.72 8.25
C ASP A 140 -16.32 -6.35 6.86
N HIS A 141 -15.34 -5.82 6.10
CA HIS A 141 -14.95 -6.31 4.79
C HIS A 141 -13.44 -6.51 4.68
N ILE A 142 -13.02 -7.61 4.07
CA ILE A 142 -11.61 -7.93 3.81
C ILE A 142 -11.44 -8.31 2.34
N PHE A 143 -10.53 -7.60 1.68
CA PHE A 143 -10.07 -7.91 0.33
C PHE A 143 -8.61 -8.34 0.41
N GLU A 144 -8.36 -9.63 0.25
CA GLU A 144 -7.04 -10.24 0.38
C GLU A 144 -6.58 -10.78 -0.97
N SER A 145 -5.37 -10.45 -1.39
CA SER A 145 -4.66 -11.18 -2.44
C SER A 145 -3.34 -11.70 -1.92
N ILE A 146 -3.03 -12.97 -2.17
CA ILE A 146 -1.81 -13.60 -1.64
C ILE A 146 -1.16 -14.54 -2.65
N ALA A 147 0.17 -14.38 -2.83
CA ALA A 147 0.99 -15.13 -3.77
C ALA A 147 1.88 -16.19 -3.11
N TYR A 148 1.90 -16.25 -1.78
CA TYR A 148 2.65 -17.23 -1.00
C TYR A 148 1.71 -17.97 -0.04
N PHE A 149 2.09 -19.19 0.35
CA PHE A 149 1.30 -19.95 1.30
C PHE A 149 1.73 -19.62 2.73
N HIS A 150 0.76 -19.25 3.57
CA HIS A 150 0.94 -19.12 5.02
C HIS A 150 0.17 -20.25 5.72
N PRO A 151 0.78 -21.05 6.63
CA PRO A 151 0.12 -22.19 7.25
C PRO A 151 -1.19 -21.84 7.98
N ALA A 152 -1.25 -20.66 8.58
CA ALA A 152 -2.44 -20.19 9.28
C ALA A 152 -3.49 -19.52 8.37
N LEU A 153 -3.26 -19.38 7.05
CA LEU A 153 -4.13 -18.62 6.14
C LEU A 153 -5.58 -19.13 6.17
N ILE A 154 -5.78 -20.42 5.92
CA ILE A 154 -7.12 -21.00 5.78
C ILE A 154 -7.86 -21.02 7.12
N THR A 155 -7.17 -21.42 8.20
CA THR A 155 -7.71 -21.37 9.56
C THR A 155 -8.13 -19.95 9.96
N LEU A 156 -7.29 -18.95 9.66
CA LEU A 156 -7.58 -17.54 9.91
C LEU A 156 -8.82 -17.07 9.14
N CYS A 157 -8.85 -17.34 7.83
CA CYS A 157 -9.97 -16.95 6.98
C CYS A 157 -11.29 -17.59 7.45
N ARG A 158 -11.25 -18.86 7.87
CA ARG A 158 -12.40 -19.56 8.46
C ARG A 158 -12.89 -18.88 9.74
N ASP A 159 -11.97 -18.59 10.67
CA ASP A 159 -12.32 -18.02 11.96
C ASP A 159 -12.87 -16.60 11.82
N ILE A 160 -12.38 -15.82 10.86
CA ILE A 160 -12.91 -14.49 10.51
C ILE A 160 -14.29 -14.62 9.83
N ALA A 161 -14.44 -15.51 8.84
CA ALA A 161 -15.71 -15.72 8.17
C ALA A 161 -16.83 -16.15 9.14
N ASN A 162 -16.49 -16.95 10.16
CA ASN A 162 -17.44 -17.37 11.21
C ASN A 162 -17.96 -16.20 12.07
N LYS A 163 -17.27 -15.07 12.09
CA LYS A 163 -17.73 -13.83 12.77
C LYS A 163 -18.68 -12.99 11.89
N GLY A 164 -18.91 -13.41 10.64
CA GLY A 164 -19.81 -12.72 9.70
C GLY A 164 -19.14 -11.67 8.81
N VAL A 165 -17.81 -11.55 8.87
CA VAL A 165 -17.03 -10.60 8.04
C VAL A 165 -17.06 -11.03 6.57
N GLU A 166 -17.24 -10.09 5.64
CA GLU A 166 -17.21 -10.38 4.21
C GLU A 166 -15.77 -10.51 3.71
N ILE A 167 -15.41 -11.64 3.10
CA ILE A 167 -14.05 -11.92 2.64
C ILE A 167 -14.03 -12.17 1.13
N SER A 168 -13.25 -11.37 0.41
CA SER A 168 -12.86 -11.62 -0.98
C SER A 168 -11.38 -12.01 -1.02
N LEU A 169 -11.11 -13.30 -1.22
CA LEU A 169 -9.77 -13.87 -1.23
C LEU A 169 -9.33 -14.20 -2.66
N LEU A 170 -8.21 -13.64 -3.11
CA LEU A 170 -7.57 -13.91 -4.40
C LEU A 170 -6.25 -14.64 -4.16
N VAL A 171 -6.11 -15.85 -4.69
CA VAL A 171 -4.91 -16.68 -4.49
C VAL A 171 -4.22 -16.99 -5.81
N ALA A 172 -2.89 -17.12 -5.76
CA ALA A 172 -2.13 -17.73 -6.85
C ALA A 172 -2.37 -19.25 -6.90
N GLU A 173 -2.24 -19.86 -8.09
CA GLU A 173 -2.45 -21.31 -8.30
C GLU A 173 -1.66 -22.21 -7.33
N PRO A 174 -0.35 -21.98 -7.07
CA PRO A 174 0.39 -22.81 -6.13
C PRO A 174 -0.14 -22.73 -4.69
N VAL A 175 -0.71 -21.57 -4.31
CA VAL A 175 -1.32 -21.38 -2.99
C VAL A 175 -2.61 -22.16 -2.90
N LEU A 176 -3.47 -22.08 -3.92
CA LEU A 176 -4.72 -22.86 -3.96
C LEU A 176 -4.43 -24.37 -3.92
N GLN A 177 -3.49 -24.85 -4.72
CA GLN A 177 -3.13 -26.27 -4.72
C GLN A 177 -2.68 -26.74 -3.34
N ARG A 178 -1.87 -25.94 -2.64
CA ARG A 178 -1.43 -26.24 -1.28
C ARG A 178 -2.61 -26.30 -0.30
N CYS A 179 -3.58 -25.40 -0.43
CA CYS A 179 -4.79 -25.42 0.40
C CYS A 179 -5.65 -26.66 0.12
N ILE A 180 -5.72 -27.11 -1.13
CA ILE A 180 -6.43 -28.34 -1.51
C ILE A 180 -5.74 -29.58 -0.94
N ASP A 181 -4.41 -29.64 -1.02
CA ASP A 181 -3.63 -30.80 -0.60
C ASP A 181 -3.61 -30.94 0.93
N ASP A 182 -3.37 -29.85 1.66
CA ASP A 182 -3.10 -29.88 3.10
C ASP A 182 -4.32 -29.48 3.96
N TYR A 183 -5.30 -28.74 3.42
CA TYR A 183 -6.41 -28.10 4.18
C TYR A 183 -7.77 -28.23 3.49
N ARG A 184 -8.02 -29.34 2.77
CA ARG A 184 -9.23 -29.52 1.94
C ARG A 184 -10.53 -29.27 2.69
N GLU A 185 -10.68 -29.85 3.89
CA GLU A 185 -11.91 -29.73 4.69
C GLU A 185 -12.20 -28.28 5.10
N ASP A 186 -11.17 -27.56 5.56
CA ASP A 186 -11.31 -26.15 5.93
C ASP A 186 -11.60 -25.28 4.70
N LEU A 187 -11.01 -25.59 3.54
CA LEU A 187 -11.27 -24.89 2.28
C LEU A 187 -12.72 -25.11 1.80
N LEU A 188 -13.25 -26.34 1.90
CA LEU A 188 -14.65 -26.63 1.59
C LEU A 188 -15.59 -25.88 2.54
N HIS A 189 -15.26 -25.85 3.83
CA HIS A 189 -16.02 -25.09 4.80
C HIS A 189 -16.01 -23.59 4.49
N PHE A 190 -14.85 -23.04 4.15
CA PHE A 190 -14.67 -21.65 3.73
C PHE A 190 -15.54 -21.31 2.50
N LEU A 191 -15.52 -22.15 1.47
CA LEU A 191 -16.33 -21.97 0.25
C LEU A 191 -17.85 -22.12 0.47
N SER A 192 -18.27 -22.83 1.52
CA SER A 192 -19.69 -23.00 1.86
C SER A 192 -20.33 -21.75 2.47
N ARG A 193 -19.54 -20.73 2.81
CA ARG A 193 -20.00 -19.50 3.48
C ARG A 193 -20.46 -18.46 2.45
N GLU A 194 -21.64 -17.90 2.66
CA GLU A 194 -22.21 -16.87 1.76
C GLU A 194 -21.43 -15.54 1.80
N ASN A 195 -20.76 -15.24 2.91
CA ASN A 195 -19.92 -14.06 3.11
C ASN A 195 -18.47 -14.25 2.63
N VAL A 196 -18.21 -15.29 1.83
CA VAL A 196 -16.87 -15.60 1.33
C VAL A 196 -16.90 -15.72 -0.19
N THR A 197 -15.91 -15.13 -0.85
CA THR A 197 -15.65 -15.34 -2.27
C THR A 197 -14.18 -15.65 -2.49
N LEU A 198 -13.89 -16.76 -3.17
CA LEU A 198 -12.55 -17.17 -3.55
C LEU A 198 -12.32 -16.95 -5.05
N PHE A 199 -11.18 -16.39 -5.39
CA PHE A 199 -10.73 -16.17 -6.76
C PHE A 199 -9.36 -16.82 -6.98
N LEU A 200 -9.19 -17.45 -8.12
CA LEU A 200 -7.91 -17.95 -8.62
C LEU A 200 -7.35 -16.95 -9.62
N TYR A 201 -6.16 -16.42 -9.34
CA TYR A 201 -5.47 -15.53 -10.26
C TYR A 201 -4.86 -16.31 -11.43
N SER A 202 -5.20 -15.91 -12.65
CA SER A 202 -4.64 -16.47 -13.88
C SER A 202 -3.25 -15.90 -14.15
N GLY A 203 -2.24 -16.77 -14.11
CA GLY A 203 -0.85 -16.41 -14.33
C GLY A 203 -0.10 -16.06 -13.05
N GLU A 204 0.91 -15.22 -13.18
CA GLU A 204 1.85 -15.00 -12.09
C GLU A 204 1.50 -13.75 -11.26
N LEU A 205 1.14 -13.97 -9.99
CA LEU A 205 0.89 -12.88 -9.04
C LEU A 205 2.23 -12.29 -8.57
N ARG A 206 2.51 -11.05 -8.96
CA ARG A 206 3.80 -10.37 -8.72
C ARG A 206 3.82 -9.45 -7.50
N ILE A 207 2.73 -9.43 -6.74
CA ILE A 207 2.62 -8.80 -5.42
C ILE A 207 2.56 -9.94 -4.42
N ALA A 208 3.31 -9.86 -3.31
CA ALA A 208 3.39 -10.97 -2.36
C ALA A 208 2.09 -11.11 -1.59
N SER A 209 1.59 -10.01 -1.04
CA SER A 209 0.22 -9.90 -0.55
C SER A 209 -0.30 -8.47 -0.57
N LEU A 210 -1.62 -8.33 -0.61
CA LEU A 210 -2.35 -7.08 -0.42
C LEU A 210 -3.59 -7.40 0.38
N THR A 211 -3.77 -6.72 1.51
CA THR A 211 -4.97 -6.77 2.33
C THR A 211 -5.57 -5.38 2.41
N VAL A 212 -6.85 -5.24 2.13
CA VAL A 212 -7.60 -3.99 2.33
C VAL A 212 -8.79 -4.28 3.21
N THR A 213 -8.91 -3.54 4.31
CA THR A 213 -10.08 -3.53 5.21
C THR A 213 -10.83 -2.20 5.08
N ASP A 214 -11.85 -2.00 5.90
CA ASP A 214 -12.59 -0.73 5.99
C ASP A 214 -11.73 0.44 6.47
N ASP A 215 -10.68 0.17 7.26
CA ASP A 215 -9.85 1.18 7.95
C ASP A 215 -8.34 1.07 7.65
N SER A 216 -7.87 -0.02 7.04
CA SER A 216 -6.44 -0.27 6.84
C SER A 216 -6.11 -0.89 5.48
N MET A 217 -4.89 -0.64 5.00
CA MET A 217 -4.31 -1.34 3.87
C MET A 217 -2.93 -1.86 4.25
N ASN A 218 -2.68 -3.14 3.97
CA ASN A 218 -1.41 -3.82 4.15
C ASN A 218 -0.88 -4.28 2.79
N LEU A 219 0.38 -3.99 2.49
CA LEU A 219 1.02 -4.34 1.22
C LEU A 219 2.37 -5.00 1.46
N SER A 220 2.54 -6.22 0.96
CA SER A 220 3.84 -6.89 0.86
C SER A 220 4.26 -7.03 -0.58
N LEU A 221 5.48 -6.59 -0.86
CA LEU A 221 6.10 -6.69 -2.18
C LEU A 221 7.25 -7.69 -2.16
N PHE A 222 7.39 -8.45 -3.24
CA PHE A 222 8.57 -9.27 -3.41
C PHE A 222 9.82 -8.40 -3.56
N SER A 223 10.96 -8.91 -3.09
CA SER A 223 12.26 -8.36 -3.49
C SER A 223 12.50 -8.53 -5.00
N ARG A 224 13.46 -7.81 -5.57
CA ARG A 224 13.88 -8.00 -6.98
C ARG A 224 14.35 -9.43 -7.30
N LYS A 225 14.82 -10.18 -6.29
CA LYS A 225 15.20 -11.59 -6.40
C LYS A 225 14.04 -12.56 -6.12
N ARG A 226 12.83 -12.02 -5.93
CA ARG A 226 11.60 -12.76 -5.65
C ARG A 226 11.61 -13.58 -4.36
N HIS A 227 12.45 -13.18 -3.42
CA HIS A 227 12.35 -13.66 -2.05
C HIS A 227 11.26 -12.89 -1.31
N PHE A 228 10.48 -13.63 -0.51
CA PHE A 228 9.55 -13.08 0.46
C PHE A 228 10.17 -13.18 1.85
N ASP A 229 10.17 -12.07 2.57
CA ASP A 229 10.86 -11.87 3.85
C ASP A 229 9.89 -11.46 4.98
N GLY A 230 8.59 -11.54 4.74
CA GLY A 230 7.58 -11.20 5.73
C GLY A 230 7.40 -9.69 5.97
N GLU A 231 8.18 -8.82 5.34
CA GLU A 231 8.02 -7.38 5.49
C GLU A 231 6.74 -6.89 4.79
N SER A 232 6.04 -5.97 5.45
CA SER A 232 4.81 -5.36 4.92
C SER A 232 4.73 -3.88 5.27
N LEU A 233 4.03 -3.11 4.45
CA LEU A 233 3.69 -1.72 4.72
C LEU A 233 2.22 -1.65 5.16
N VAL A 234 1.96 -1.01 6.29
CA VAL A 234 0.59 -0.69 6.75
C VAL A 234 0.33 0.81 6.62
N SER A 235 -0.86 1.16 6.12
CA SER A 235 -1.36 2.52 6.04
C SER A 235 -2.85 2.57 6.43
N TYR A 236 -3.23 3.68 7.05
CA TYR A 236 -4.61 3.97 7.49
C TYR A 236 -5.20 5.20 6.77
N ASP A 237 -4.45 5.75 5.80
CA ASP A 237 -4.89 6.92 5.05
C ASP A 237 -6.01 6.54 4.07
N SER A 238 -7.09 7.31 4.02
CA SER A 238 -8.20 7.06 3.08
C SER A 238 -7.77 6.96 1.60
N SER A 239 -6.71 7.66 1.20
CA SER A 239 -6.13 7.56 -0.14
C SER A 239 -5.47 6.20 -0.39
N SER A 240 -4.87 5.60 0.63
CA SER A 240 -4.17 4.32 0.54
C SER A 240 -5.17 3.17 0.46
N LEU A 241 -6.29 3.26 1.18
CA LEU A 241 -7.43 2.33 1.08
C LEU A 241 -8.01 2.33 -0.35
N LYS A 242 -8.24 3.53 -0.90
CA LYS A 242 -8.73 3.68 -2.27
C LYS A 242 -7.73 3.10 -3.28
N TRP A 243 -6.45 3.42 -3.13
CA TRP A 243 -5.39 2.90 -4.00
C TRP A 243 -5.29 1.37 -3.93
N GLY A 244 -5.35 0.79 -2.72
CA GLY A 244 -5.33 -0.66 -2.50
C GLY A 244 -6.53 -1.35 -3.11
N MET A 245 -7.73 -0.78 -2.95
CA MET A 245 -8.95 -1.29 -3.57
C MET A 245 -8.89 -1.24 -5.11
N GLU A 246 -8.34 -0.16 -5.69
CA GLU A 246 -8.10 -0.06 -7.13
C GLU A 246 -7.08 -1.13 -7.61
N LEU A 247 -6.07 -1.44 -6.80
CA LEU A 247 -5.12 -2.52 -7.07
C LEU A 247 -5.79 -3.89 -7.04
N PHE A 248 -6.56 -4.19 -5.99
CA PHE A 248 -7.29 -5.45 -5.86
C PHE A 248 -8.24 -5.66 -7.05
N LYS A 249 -9.04 -4.63 -7.39
CA LYS A 249 -9.92 -4.65 -8.58
C LYS A 249 -9.16 -4.83 -9.89
N HIS A 250 -7.93 -4.32 -9.99
CA HIS A 250 -7.09 -4.57 -11.16
C HIS A 250 -6.68 -6.03 -11.24
N LEU A 251 -6.26 -6.63 -10.12
CA LEU A 251 -5.87 -8.04 -10.06
C LEU A 251 -7.04 -8.97 -10.42
N LEU A 252 -8.25 -8.66 -9.94
CA LEU A 252 -9.46 -9.44 -10.28
C LEU A 252 -9.78 -9.52 -11.78
N LYS A 253 -9.26 -8.60 -12.62
CA LYS A 253 -9.50 -8.64 -14.08
C LYS A 253 -8.90 -9.88 -14.74
N ASN A 254 -7.89 -10.49 -14.12
CA ASN A 254 -7.24 -11.70 -14.60
C ASN A 254 -7.51 -12.85 -13.62
N ALA A 255 -8.68 -12.90 -12.99
CA ALA A 255 -9.01 -13.92 -12.02
C ALA A 255 -10.35 -14.58 -12.34
N GLU A 256 -10.47 -15.85 -11.95
CA GLU A 256 -11.69 -16.63 -12.08
C GLU A 256 -12.22 -16.96 -10.68
N GLN A 257 -13.53 -16.83 -10.48
CA GLN A 257 -14.15 -17.19 -9.21
C GLN A 257 -14.19 -18.71 -9.07
N ILE A 258 -13.74 -19.21 -7.92
CA ILE A 258 -13.80 -20.63 -7.56
C ILE A 258 -15.03 -20.86 -6.70
N THR A 259 -15.96 -21.66 -7.20
CA THR A 259 -17.19 -22.06 -6.50
C THR A 259 -17.15 -23.50 -6.03
N GLU A 260 -16.32 -24.33 -6.65
CA GLU A 260 -16.16 -25.75 -6.34
C GLU A 260 -14.67 -26.14 -6.40
N ILE A 261 -14.27 -27.07 -5.53
CA ILE A 261 -12.92 -27.63 -5.56
C ILE A 261 -12.96 -28.88 -6.43
N PRO A 262 -12.03 -29.05 -7.40
CA PRO A 262 -11.91 -30.31 -8.13
C PRO A 262 -11.81 -31.50 -7.16
N GLU A 263 -12.51 -32.58 -7.46
CA GLU A 263 -12.29 -33.86 -6.79
C GLU A 263 -10.86 -34.31 -7.13
N GLY A 264 -9.97 -34.30 -6.13
CA GLY A 264 -8.66 -34.91 -6.27
C GLY A 264 -8.83 -36.42 -6.26
N THR A 265 -8.18 -37.12 -7.19
CA THR A 265 -7.99 -38.57 -7.12
C THR A 265 -7.42 -38.96 -5.75
N PRO A 266 -7.98 -39.96 -5.06
CA PRO A 266 -7.37 -40.48 -3.85
C PRO A 266 -6.04 -41.16 -4.20
N ASP A 267 -5.13 -41.16 -3.23
CA ASP A 267 -3.84 -41.86 -3.19
C ASP A 267 -2.61 -41.09 -3.71
N LYS A 268 -2.02 -40.31 -2.80
CA LYS A 268 -0.58 -40.47 -2.55
C LYS A 268 -0.43 -41.44 -1.39
N VAL A 269 -0.16 -42.70 -1.73
CA VAL A 269 0.34 -43.74 -0.83
C VAL A 269 1.46 -43.13 0.03
N PRO A 270 1.44 -43.27 1.36
CA PRO A 270 2.55 -42.82 2.19
C PRO A 270 3.80 -43.56 1.75
N ALA A 271 4.88 -42.83 1.47
CA ALA A 271 6.18 -43.44 1.24
C ALA A 271 6.49 -44.35 2.43
N GLU A 272 6.57 -45.66 2.17
CA GLU A 272 6.97 -46.64 3.17
C GLU A 272 8.32 -46.22 3.75
N ASN A 273 8.37 -46.15 5.08
CA ASN A 273 9.59 -46.19 5.85
C ASN A 273 10.42 -47.41 5.42
N SER A 274 11.39 -47.24 4.54
CA SER A 274 12.54 -48.13 4.49
C SER A 274 13.56 -47.60 5.51
N GLY A 275 13.40 -48.06 6.75
CA GLY A 275 14.44 -47.95 7.77
C GLY A 275 15.65 -48.81 7.41
N PHE A 276 16.82 -48.28 7.79
CA PHE A 276 18.06 -48.94 8.23
C PHE A 276 18.59 -50.15 7.46
N ASP A 277 19.85 -50.05 7.01
CA ASP A 277 20.90 -50.84 7.64
C ASP A 277 22.32 -50.27 7.36
N SER A 278 23.09 -50.22 8.46
CA SER A 278 24.57 -50.17 8.59
C SER A 278 25.35 -48.93 8.17
#